data_AF-A0AB36I353-F1
#
_entry.id   AF-A0AB36I353-F1
#
_cell.length_a   1.000
_cell.length_b   1.000
_cell.length_c   1.000
_cell.angle_alpha   90.00
_cell.angle_beta   90.00
_cell.angle_gamma   90.00
#
_symmetry.space_group_name_H-M   'P 1'
#
loop_
_entity.id
_entity.type
_entity.pdbx_description
1 polymer ?
#
loop_
_entity_poly.entity_id
_entity_poly.type
_entity_poly.pdbx_seq_one_letter_code
_entity_poly.pdbx_strand_id
1 'polypeptide(L)'
;MSKVEGVKYHHHISQAIKLRIMMQLTANESQTDIAKDLGISDWTVRRVIFNLDQFFKPCYYWLPRHIAFDDFKSGRFAASSC
;
A
#
# COMPACT_ATOMS: atom_id res chain seq x y z
N MET A 1 -16.02 -12.94 -26.93
CA MET A 1 -14.91 -12.83 -25.96
C MET A 1 -15.01 -13.99 -24.99
N SER A 2 -14.05 -14.91 -25.04
CA SER A 2 -13.99 -16.10 -24.18
C SER A 2 -13.77 -15.67 -22.74
N LYS A 3 -14.68 -16.05 -21.84
CA LYS A 3 -14.55 -15.81 -20.40
C LYS A 3 -13.59 -16.85 -19.83
N VAL A 4 -12.41 -16.41 -19.39
CA VAL A 4 -11.44 -17.29 -18.74
C VAL A 4 -11.93 -17.58 -17.33
N GLU A 5 -12.33 -18.83 -17.08
CA GLU A 5 -12.71 -19.36 -15.77
C GLU A 5 -11.54 -19.13 -14.77
N GLY A 6 -11.83 -18.49 -13.63
CA GLY A 6 -10.82 -18.22 -12.58
C GLY A 6 -10.15 -16.84 -12.62
N VAL A 7 -10.38 -16.02 -13.65
CA VAL A 7 -9.88 -14.63 -13.70
C VAL A 7 -11.04 -13.67 -13.48
N LYS A 8 -10.99 -12.91 -12.37
CA LYS A 8 -11.97 -11.84 -12.11
C LYS A 8 -11.86 -10.75 -13.18
N TYR A 9 -13.00 -10.26 -13.63
CA TYR A 9 -13.08 -9.15 -14.57
C TYR A 9 -12.33 -7.92 -13.99
N HIS A 10 -11.53 -7.24 -14.82
CA HIS A 10 -10.60 -6.15 -14.45
C HIS A 10 -9.42 -6.50 -13.53
N HIS A 11 -9.13 -7.79 -13.32
CA HIS A 11 -7.99 -8.22 -12.51
C HIS A 11 -6.81 -8.59 -13.40
N HIS A 12 -5.97 -7.60 -13.69
CA HIS A 12 -4.81 -7.75 -14.61
C HIS A 12 -3.49 -8.05 -13.89
N ILE A 13 -3.48 -8.08 -12.56
CA ILE A 13 -2.30 -8.39 -11.73
C ILE A 13 -2.61 -9.63 -10.90
N SER A 14 -1.71 -10.61 -10.92
CA SER A 14 -1.86 -11.84 -10.14
C SER A 14 -1.80 -11.57 -8.65
N GLN A 15 -2.50 -12.38 -7.86
CA GLN A 15 -2.48 -12.27 -6.40
C GLN A 15 -1.07 -12.48 -5.82
N ALA A 16 -0.27 -13.34 -6.45
CA ALA A 16 1.12 -13.60 -6.06
C ALA A 16 1.99 -12.34 -6.14
N ILE A 17 1.85 -11.54 -7.21
CA ILE A 17 2.58 -10.27 -7.34
C ILE A 17 2.15 -9.28 -6.24
N LYS A 18 0.85 -9.18 -5.95
CA LYS A 18 0.36 -8.34 -4.85
C LYS A 18 0.96 -8.74 -3.51
N LEU A 19 1.00 -10.04 -3.21
CA LEU A 19 1.61 -10.57 -1.98
C LEU A 19 3.10 -10.25 -1.91
N ARG A 20 3.83 -10.39 -3.01
CA ARG A 20 5.27 -10.11 -3.03
C ARG A 20 5.60 -8.64 -2.85
N ILE A 21 4.82 -7.75 -3.48
CA ILE A 21 4.90 -6.30 -3.23
C ILE A 21 4.70 -6.02 -1.73
N MET A 22 3.68 -6.61 -1.10
CA MET A 22 3.42 -6.41 0.33
C MET A 22 4.58 -6.91 1.22
N MET A 23 5.18 -8.06 0.90
CA MET A 23 6.36 -8.56 1.64
C MET A 23 7.57 -7.62 1.51
N GLN A 24 7.87 -7.13 0.30
CA GLN A 24 9.00 -6.22 0.09
C GLN A 24 8.77 -4.85 0.75
N LEU A 25 7.53 -4.36 0.80
CA LEU A 25 7.18 -3.16 1.55
C LEU A 25 7.45 -3.33 3.05
N THR A 26 7.22 -4.52 3.62
CA THR A 26 7.56 -4.78 5.03
C THR A 26 9.07 -4.83 5.30
N ALA A 27 9.88 -5.07 4.26
CA ALA A 27 11.34 -5.00 4.33
C ALA A 27 11.90 -3.57 4.13
N ASN A 28 11.03 -2.56 4.05
CA ASN A 28 11.38 -1.15 3.86
C ASN A 28 12.16 -0.89 2.56
N GLU A 29 11.92 -1.69 1.53
CA GLU A 29 12.45 -1.47 0.18
C GLU A 29 11.72 -0.30 -0.51
N SER A 30 12.43 0.41 -1.40
CA SER A 30 11.84 1.55 -2.10
C SER A 30 10.81 1.07 -3.14
N GLN A 31 9.73 1.85 -3.35
CA GLN A 31 8.70 1.52 -4.35
C GLN A 31 9.29 1.34 -5.76
N THR A 32 10.32 2.12 -6.09
CA THR A 32 11.00 2.06 -7.39
C THR A 32 11.86 0.82 -7.55
N ASP A 33 12.45 0.32 -6.45
CA ASP A 33 13.26 -0.90 -6.51
C ASP A 33 12.37 -2.14 -6.55
N ILE A 34 11.26 -2.15 -5.80
CA ILE A 34 10.21 -3.16 -5.89
C ILE A 34 9.66 -3.26 -7.32
N ALA A 35 9.39 -2.11 -7.95
CA ALA A 35 8.87 -2.06 -9.32
C ALA A 35 9.87 -2.69 -10.31
N LYS A 36 11.16 -2.37 -10.17
CA LYS A 36 12.24 -2.94 -10.99
C LYS A 36 12.40 -4.44 -10.77
N ASP A 37 12.44 -4.89 -9.51
CA ASP A 37 12.63 -6.30 -9.15
C ASP A 37 11.50 -7.20 -9.66
N LEU A 38 10.26 -6.72 -9.56
CA LEU A 38 9.07 -7.47 -9.98
C LEU A 38 8.68 -7.23 -11.46
N GLY A 39 9.41 -6.38 -12.18
CA GLY A 39 9.13 -6.06 -13.59
C GLY A 39 7.76 -5.41 -13.82
N ILE A 40 7.31 -4.57 -12.88
CA ILE A 40 6.02 -3.88 -12.93
C ILE A 40 6.20 -2.36 -12.92
N SER A 41 5.15 -1.62 -13.24
CA SER A 41 5.18 -0.16 -13.11
C SER A 41 5.08 0.29 -11.65
N ASP A 42 5.71 1.41 -11.31
CA ASP A 42 5.58 2.07 -10.01
C ASP A 42 4.11 2.36 -9.66
N TRP A 43 3.31 2.67 -10.68
CA TRP A 43 1.87 2.89 -10.54
C TRP A 43 1.14 1.64 -10.03
N THR A 44 1.62 0.46 -10.38
CA THR A 44 1.06 -0.81 -9.87
C THR A 44 1.40 -1.01 -8.41
N VAL A 45 2.65 -0.75 -8.01
CA VAL A 45 3.07 -0.78 -6.60
C VAL A 45 2.22 0.19 -5.77
N ARG A 46 2.08 1.45 -6.23
CA ARG A 46 1.23 2.45 -5.59
C ARG A 46 -0.22 2.01 -5.45
N ARG A 47 -0.83 1.43 -6.48
CA ARG A 47 -2.20 0.91 -6.39
C ARG A 47 -2.33 -0.16 -5.31
N VAL A 48 -1.36 -1.07 -5.19
CA VAL A 48 -1.37 -2.08 -4.12
C VAL A 48 -1.29 -1.43 -2.75
N ILE A 49 -0.43 -0.43 -2.57
CA ILE A 49 -0.34 0.36 -1.32
C ILE A 49 -1.66 1.07 -1.00
N PHE A 50 -2.26 1.77 -1.97
CA PHE A 50 -3.54 2.46 -1.76
C PHE A 50 -4.68 1.50 -1.41
N ASN A 51 -4.69 0.31 -2.01
CA ASN A 51 -5.67 -0.72 -1.62
C ASN A 51 -5.40 -1.21 -0.19
N LEU A 52 -4.14 -1.35 0.22
CA LEU A 52 -3.77 -1.74 1.59
C LEU A 52 -4.22 -0.69 2.63
N ASP A 53 -4.00 0.59 2.33
CA ASP A 53 -4.37 1.72 3.20
C ASP A 53 -5.88 1.76 3.51
N GLN A 54 -6.73 1.31 2.58
CA GLN A 54 -8.17 1.17 2.81
C GLN A 54 -8.52 0.18 3.96
N PHE A 55 -7.67 -0.83 4.17
CA PHE A 55 -7.84 -1.82 5.25
C PHE A 55 -7.15 -1.41 6.55
N PHE A 56 -6.05 -0.66 6.45
CA PHE A 56 -5.27 -0.18 7.59
C PHE A 56 -5.56 1.29 7.90
N LYS A 57 -6.84 1.63 8.13
CA LYS A 57 -7.18 2.95 8.65
C LYS A 57 -6.91 2.98 10.15
N PRO A 58 -5.92 3.76 10.63
CA PRO A 58 -5.70 3.85 12.07
C PRO A 58 -6.89 4.60 12.68
N CYS A 59 -7.53 3.99 13.66
CA CYS A 59 -8.55 4.67 14.46
C CYS A 59 -7.86 5.62 15.44
N TYR A 60 -7.69 6.88 15.04
CA TYR A 60 -7.06 7.92 15.86
C TYR A 60 -8.03 8.45 16.93
N TYR A 61 -8.37 7.63 17.92
CA TYR A 61 -9.12 8.08 19.11
C TYR A 61 -8.21 8.69 20.18
N TRP A 62 -6.90 8.50 20.06
CA TRP A 62 -5.91 8.98 21.01
C TRP A 62 -4.55 9.17 20.32
N LEU A 63 -3.84 10.23 20.70
CA LEU A 63 -2.46 10.47 20.30
C LEU A 63 -1.54 9.72 21.28
N PRO A 64 -0.52 8.97 20.81
CA PRO A 64 0.46 8.36 21.71
C PRO A 64 1.10 9.39 22.64
N ARG A 65 1.25 9.05 23.93
CA ARG A 65 1.77 9.95 24.98
C ARG A 65 3.18 10.48 24.66
N HIS A 66 3.98 9.69 23.95
CA HIS A 66 5.32 10.05 23.50
C HIS A 66 5.38 9.85 21.98
N ILE A 67 5.10 10.92 21.25
CA ILE A 67 5.31 10.99 19.80
C ILE A 67 6.22 12.18 19.54
N ALA A 68 7.33 11.96 18.83
CA ALA A 68 8.28 13.02 18.57
C ALA A 68 7.74 13.86 17.41
N PHE A 69 7.56 15.17 17.61
CA PHE A 69 7.01 16.04 16.57
C PHE A 69 7.92 16.11 15.33
N ASP A 70 9.21 15.81 15.48
CA ASP A 70 10.19 15.72 14.40
C ASP A 70 10.08 14.46 13.54
N ASP A 71 9.37 13.41 14.00
CA ASP A 71 9.04 12.25 13.19
C ASP A 71 8.10 12.62 12.03
N PHE A 72 7.36 13.74 12.14
CA PHE A 72 6.45 14.23 11.11
C PHE A 72 7.05 15.39 10.31
N LYS A 73 7.68 15.07 9.17
CA LYS A 73 8.15 16.11 8.22
C LYS A 73 7.02 16.82 7.46
N SER A 74 5.81 16.28 7.47
CA SER A 74 4.62 16.90 6.88
C SER A 74 3.64 17.31 7.98
N GLY A 75 3.71 18.54 8.47
CA GLY A 75 2.87 19.08 9.56
C GLY A 75 1.37 19.20 9.26
N ARG A 76 0.82 18.38 8.38
CA ARG A 76 -0.62 18.24 8.14
C ARG A 76 -1.17 17.16 9.05
N PHE A 77 -1.52 17.53 10.27
CA PHE A 77 -2.27 16.65 11.16
C PHE A 77 -3.67 16.45 10.58
N ALA A 78 -4.06 15.20 10.32
CA ALA A 78 -5.43 14.89 9.93
C ALA A 78 -6.37 15.21 11.11
N ALA A 79 -7.54 15.77 10.81
CA ALA A 79 -8.59 15.88 11.81
C ALA A 79 -8.98 14.47 12.26
N SER A 80 -9.02 14.22 13.56
CA SER A 80 -9.50 12.96 14.12
C SER A 80 -10.97 12.78 13.79
N SER A 81 -11.27 11.92 12.81
CA SER A 81 -12.63 11.51 12.44
C SER A 81 -12.66 10.00 12.23
N CYS A 82 -13.70 9.35 12.74
CA CYS A 82 -14.00 7.93 12.50
C CYS A 82 -14.67 7.77 11.13
#